data_AF-A0A356WRD5-F1
#
_entry.id   AF-A0A356WRD5-F1
#
_cell.length_a   1.000
_cell.length_b   1.000
_cell.length_c   1.000
_cell.angle_alpha   90.00
_cell.angle_beta   90.00
_cell.angle_gamma   90.00
#
_symmetry.space_group_name_H-M   'P 1'
#
loop_
_entity.id
_entity.type
_entity.pdbx_description
1 polymer ?
#
loop_
_entity_poly.entity_id
_entity_poly.type
_entity_poly.pdbx_seq_one_letter_code
_entity_poly.pdbx_strand_id
1 'polypeptide(L)' 'AYIEAYLKVFSMSGLSLADRVMIELEDQMQNDCIGTLSEFYDSSPPFYAHGGYSFAMSVSETLRAKRLIRSFG' A
#
# COMPACT_ATOMS: atom_id res chain seq x y z
N ALA A 1 7.23 1.74 5.05
CA ALA A 1 8.68 1.46 5.11
C ALA A 1 9.11 0.33 4.17
N TYR A 2 8.30 -0.73 4.03
CA TYR A 2 8.64 -1.93 3.23
C TYR A 2 8.96 -1.62 1.76
N ILE A 3 8.07 -0.92 1.05
CA ILE A 3 8.24 -0.62 -0.40
C ILE A 3 9.54 0.15 -0.65
N GLU A 4 9.87 1.12 0.20
CA GLU A 4 11.12 1.87 0.08
C GLU A 4 12.35 0.98 0.26
N ALA A 5 12.38 0.14 1.30
CA ALA A 5 13.49 -0.77 1.53
C ALA A 5 13.64 -1.78 0.39
N TYR A 6 12.52 -2.31 -0.10
CA TYR A 6 12.49 -3.23 -1.23
C TYR A 6 13.03 -2.59 -2.51
N LEU A 7 12.59 -1.38 -2.84
CA LEU A 7 13.10 -0.61 -3.99
C LEU A 7 14.58 -0.27 -3.83
N LYS A 8 15.08 0.01 -2.62
CA LYS A 8 16.51 0.24 -2.40
C LYS A 8 17.37 -1.01 -2.64
N VAL A 9 16.86 -2.20 -2.31
CA VAL A 9 17.59 -3.46 -2.49
C VAL A 9 17.54 -3.94 -3.94
N PHE A 10 16.35 -3.93 -4.55
CA PHE A 10 16.11 -4.54 -5.86
C PHE A 10 16.04 -3.52 -7.01
N SER A 11 16.05 -2.21 -6.72
CA SER A 11 15.97 -1.12 -7.69
C SER A 11 14.87 -1.36 -8.72
N MET A 12 15.19 -1.27 -10.03
CA MET A 12 14.24 -1.42 -11.13
C MET A 12 13.52 -2.77 -11.15
N SER A 13 14.18 -3.85 -10.74
CA SER A 13 13.56 -5.18 -10.70
C SER A 13 12.44 -5.27 -9.65
N GLY A 14 12.51 -4.42 -8.62
CA GLY A 14 11.53 -4.36 -7.54
C GLY A 14 10.26 -3.58 -7.87
N LEU A 15 10.24 -2.79 -8.96
CA LEU A 15 9.07 -1.98 -9.35
C LEU A 15 7.84 -2.84 -9.62
N SER A 16 8.01 -3.98 -10.28
CA SER A 16 6.91 -4.88 -10.62
C SER A 16 6.15 -5.41 -9.40
N LEU A 17 6.83 -5.63 -8.27
CA LEU A 17 6.19 -6.05 -7.02
C LEU A 17 5.54 -4.84 -6.33
N ALA A 18 6.21 -3.69 -6.32
CA ALA A 18 5.66 -2.47 -5.74
C ALA A 18 4.34 -2.07 -6.43
N ASP A 19 4.26 -2.17 -7.76
CA ASP A 19 3.05 -1.90 -8.52
C ASP A 19 1.92 -2.88 -8.18
N ARG A 20 2.21 -4.18 -8.03
CA ARG A 20 1.20 -5.16 -7.59
C ARG A 20 0.62 -4.84 -6.22
N VAL A 21 1.49 -4.48 -5.26
CA VAL A 21 1.04 -4.08 -3.92
C VAL A 21 0.15 -2.84 -3.99
N MET A 22 0.46 -1.88 -4.86
CA MET A 22 -0.37 -0.69 -5.05
C MET A 22 -1.74 -1.02 -5.66
N ILE A 23 -1.81 -2.00 -6.58
CA ILE A 23 -3.07 -2.48 -7.16
C ILE A 23 -3.93 -3.17 -6.08
N GLU A 24 -3.34 -4.01 -5.25
CA GLU A 24 -4.06 -4.65 -4.14
C GLU A 24 -4.60 -3.61 -3.14
N LEU A 25 -3.80 -2.59 -2.81
CA LEU A 25 -4.23 -1.45 -1.98
C LEU A 25 -5.41 -0.70 -2.61
N GLU A 26 -5.42 -0.51 -3.93
CA GLU A 26 -6.51 0.14 -4.64
C GLU A 26 -7.82 -0.68 -4.58
N ASP A 27 -7.73 -2.00 -4.71
CA ASP A 27 -8.88 -2.90 -4.56
C ASP A 27 -9.46 -2.82 -3.14
N GLN A 28 -8.62 -2.76 -2.11
CA GLN A 28 -9.10 -2.54 -0.73
C GLN A 28 -9.81 -1.19 -0.54
N MET A 29 -9.34 -0.14 -1.22
CA MET A 29 -10.00 1.18 -1.21
C MET A 29 -11.36 1.19 -1.91
N GLN A 30 -11.67 0.18 -2.72
CA GLN A 30 -12.97 0.02 -3.38
C GLN A 30 -13.95 -0.83 -2.55
N ASN A 31 -13.44 -1.82 -1.78
CA ASN A 31 -14.26 -2.81 -1.09
C ASN A 31 -14.84 -2.35 0.27
N ASP A 32 -14.07 -1.68 1.12
CA ASP A 32 -14.53 -1.36 2.49
C ASP A 32 -15.16 0.03 2.61
N CYS A 33 -14.51 1.04 2.04
CA CYS A 33 -14.97 2.43 2.00
C CYS A 33 -14.24 3.18 0.88
N ILE A 34 -14.99 3.72 -0.08
CA ILE A 34 -14.48 4.39 -1.29
C ILE A 34 -13.39 5.41 -0.91
N GLY A 35 -12.15 5.10 -1.28
CA GLY A 35 -11.03 6.02 -1.14
C GLY A 35 -10.38 6.06 0.25
N THR A 36 -10.66 5.09 1.13
CA THR A 36 -10.08 5.05 2.48
C THR A 36 -9.23 3.79 2.69
N LEU A 37 -8.23 3.89 3.57
CA LEU A 37 -7.40 2.78 4.00
C LEU A 37 -7.52 2.58 5.50
N SER A 38 -7.59 1.33 5.92
CA SER A 38 -7.63 0.98 7.34
C SER A 38 -6.25 1.11 7.99
N GLU A 39 -6.25 1.16 9.32
CA GLU A 39 -5.02 1.10 10.11
C GLU A 39 -4.35 -0.27 9.99
N PHE A 40 -5.12 -1.35 10.08
CA PHE A 40 -4.64 -2.71 9.92
C PHE A 40 -5.72 -3.64 9.35
N TYR A 41 -5.28 -4.83 8.93
CA TYR A 41 -6.10 -5.87 8.31
C TYR A 41 -5.83 -7.20 9.02
N ASP A 42 -6.82 -8.09 9.04
CA ASP A 42 -6.64 -9.44 9.58
C ASP A 42 -5.59 -10.23 8.79
N SER A 43 -4.87 -11.12 9.47
CA SER A 43 -3.88 -12.01 8.84
C SER A 43 -4.49 -13.25 8.16
N SER A 44 -5.75 -13.56 8.48
CA SER A 44 -6.48 -14.69 7.90
C SER A 44 -7.51 -14.20 6.89
N PRO A 45 -7.73 -14.93 5.78
CA PRO A 45 -8.85 -14.67 4.88
C PRO A 45 -10.17 -14.59 5.68
N PRO A 46 -11.05 -13.62 5.38
CA PRO A 46 -11.07 -12.76 4.20
C PRO A 46 -10.38 -11.38 4.39
N PHE A 47 -9.41 -11.27 5.32
CA PHE A 47 -8.55 -10.08 5.50
C PHE A 47 -9.32 -8.79 5.81
N TYR A 48 -10.31 -8.86 6.69
CA TYR A 48 -11.13 -7.68 7.03
C TYR A 48 -10.29 -6.52 7.56
N ALA A 49 -10.66 -5.32 7.15
CA ALA A 49 -10.16 -4.07 7.70
C ALA A 49 -10.68 -3.85 9.13
N HIS A 50 -9.77 -3.45 10.03
CA HIS A 50 -10.10 -3.11 11.41
C HIS A 50 -9.40 -1.81 11.86
N GLY A 51 -9.92 -1.21 12.92
CA GLY A 51 -9.40 0.03 13.48
C GLY A 51 -10.01 1.27 12.83
N GLY A 52 -9.24 2.36 12.77
CA GLY A 52 -9.68 3.60 12.14
C GLY A 52 -9.58 3.55 10.62
N TYR A 53 -10.71 3.67 9.92
CA TYR A 53 -10.70 3.96 8.49
C TYR A 53 -10.15 5.37 8.24
N SER A 54 -9.45 5.56 7.13
CA SER A 54 -8.75 6.82 6.80
C SER A 54 -7.62 7.18 7.77
N PHE A 55 -6.89 6.17 8.26
CA PHE A 55 -5.77 6.42 9.15
C PHE A 55 -4.68 7.24 8.44
N ALA A 56 -4.31 8.37 9.06
CA ALA A 56 -3.39 9.34 8.44
C ALA A 56 -2.05 8.70 8.05
N MET A 57 -1.53 7.78 8.86
CA MET A 57 -0.26 7.11 8.57
C MET A 57 -0.39 6.18 7.35
N SER A 58 -1.43 5.34 7.29
CA SER A 58 -1.68 4.45 6.16
C SER A 58 -1.79 5.24 4.85
N VAL A 59 -2.56 6.33 4.84
CA VAL A 59 -2.70 7.20 3.66
C VAL A 59 -1.38 7.88 3.31
N SER A 60 -0.66 8.43 4.30
CA SER A 60 0.61 9.13 4.07
C SER A 60 1.68 8.20 3.48
N GLU A 61 1.73 6.95 3.95
CA GLU A 61 2.72 5.98 3.49
C GLU A 61 2.40 5.49 2.08
N THR A 62 1.12 5.30 1.73
CA THR A 62 0.69 4.98 0.36
C THR A 62 1.06 6.08 -0.62
N LEU A 63 0.84 7.35 -0.24
CA LEU A 63 1.27 8.50 -1.06
C LEU A 63 2.79 8.58 -1.20
N ARG A 64 3.53 8.27 -0.12
CA ARG A 64 4.99 8.25 -0.13
C ARG A 64 5.52 7.13 -1.04
N ALA A 65 4.96 5.93 -0.95
CA ALA A 65 5.28 4.80 -1.81
C ALA A 65 5.05 5.14 -3.28
N LYS A 66 3.90 5.75 -3.62
CA LYS A 66 3.60 6.22 -4.99
C LYS A 66 4.64 7.22 -5.51
N ARG A 67 5.10 8.16 -4.67
CA ARG A 67 6.17 9.10 -5.04
C ARG A 67 7.50 8.40 -5.28
N LEU A 68 7.84 7.41 -4.46
CA LEU A 68 9.06 6.62 -4.60
C LEU A 68 9.04 5.82 -5.90
N ILE A 69 7.96 5.07 -6.17
CA ILE A 69 7.82 4.29 -7.41
C ILE A 69 8.02 5.21 -8.63
N ARG A 70 7.39 6.38 -8.65
CA ARG A 70 7.56 7.39 -9.73
C ARG A 70 8.97 8.00 -9.80
N SER A 71 9.75 7.95 -8.73
CA SER A 71 11.13 8.45 -8.74
C SER A 71 12.14 7.41 -9.24
N PHE A 72 11.81 6.11 -9.12
CA PHE A 72 12.65 5.01 -9.58
C PHE A 72 12.31 4.60 -11.02
N GLY A 73 11.04 4.63 -11.41
CA GLY A 73 10.59 4.44 -12.80
C GLY A 73 10.79 5.68 -13.65
#